data_AF-D8S346-F1
#
_entry.id   AF-D8S346-F1
#
_cell.length_a   1.000
_cell.length_b   1.000
_cell.length_c   1.000
_cell.angle_alpha   90.00
_cell.angle_beta   90.00
_cell.angle_gamma   90.00
#
_symmetry.space_group_name_H-M   'P 1'
#
loop_
_entity.id
_entity.type
_entity.pdbx_description
1 polymer ?
#
loop_
_entity_poly.entity_id
_entity_poly.type
_entity_poly.pdbx_seq_one_letter_code
_entity_poly.pdbx_strand_id
1 'polypeptide(L)'
;MDDNLLEPNPDDPPLPERPVPSTDFPLEAECIGATLMVWDFCNSFSTLLQLSQFSLYDLEKALLYTDGESSLLSEAYFAVFRVVLGEQGVKQRLAQRRKRKVILSIDTWKDDVCDYLELEGPQKLKPYLSTIRTDCYSRLPVLSKLEIFEELIERAINTTAIRSHLDENIEEFESLSAQRRGEGLPISMRKGSRFTEKAKATESLENGCTEDVSECKPKECLHENGCLIGWLKKGKRKRNGNADANGVKRLNFSFFLFVQTLFRCNRVELHDEREPQTEKERAESELQKRLEHLDRELEKCTIRMSPLGRDRNYNRYWFFHREGRIFVESEDANSWSFYSSKKELDELQESLNPKGAREKALRDQIESTYTRISTSMQKRSKDVAQRIALEEANIRRSLRVQSAPRPTGFLAYVNKNRTA
;
A
#
# COMPACT_ATOMS: atom_id res chain seq x y z
N MET A 1 20.01 10.71 -16.19
CA MET A 1 21.39 10.54 -15.71
C MET A 1 21.32 9.45 -14.67
N ASP A 2 22.09 8.37 -14.82
CA ASP A 2 22.18 7.34 -13.79
C ASP A 2 22.83 7.94 -12.54
N ASP A 3 22.28 7.60 -11.37
CA ASP A 3 22.69 8.17 -10.08
C ASP A 3 24.18 7.91 -9.76
N ASN A 4 24.77 6.87 -10.36
CA ASN A 4 26.19 6.53 -10.23
C ASN A 4 27.13 7.48 -11.00
N LEU A 5 26.59 8.39 -11.83
CA LEU A 5 27.37 9.29 -12.70
C LEU A 5 27.36 10.75 -12.22
N LEU A 6 26.83 11.01 -11.02
CA LEU A 6 26.79 12.34 -10.42
C LEU A 6 27.74 12.40 -9.23
N GLU A 7 29.03 12.57 -9.53
CA GLU A 7 30.02 12.90 -8.52
C GLU A 7 29.67 14.26 -7.88
N PRO A 8 29.84 14.43 -6.56
CA PRO A 8 29.71 15.73 -5.91
C PRO A 8 30.66 16.73 -6.60
N ASN A 9 30.14 17.90 -6.96
CA ASN A 9 30.97 19.01 -7.40
C ASN A 9 31.85 19.45 -6.22
N PRO A 10 33.07 19.96 -6.42
CA PRO A 10 33.95 20.35 -5.31
C PRO A 10 33.34 21.38 -4.35
N ASP A 11 32.36 22.15 -4.84
CA ASP A 11 31.62 23.16 -4.08
C ASP A 11 30.38 22.62 -3.35
N ASP A 12 30.01 21.35 -3.54
CA ASP A 12 28.88 20.77 -2.82
C ASP A 12 29.29 20.42 -1.37
N PRO A 13 28.45 20.74 -0.37
CA PRO A 13 28.66 20.21 0.96
C PRO A 13 28.63 18.67 0.94
N PRO A 14 29.50 18.00 1.72
CA PRO A 14 29.49 16.54 1.79
C PRO A 14 28.13 16.08 2.30
N LEU A 15 27.54 15.11 1.59
CA LEU A 15 26.31 14.48 2.04
C LEU A 15 26.57 13.75 3.37
N PRO A 16 25.66 13.87 4.36
CA PRO A 16 25.80 13.13 5.60
C PRO A 16 25.78 11.62 5.33
N GLU A 17 26.48 10.86 6.17
CA GLU A 17 26.50 9.41 6.07
C GLU A 17 25.08 8.84 6.22
N ARG A 18 24.78 7.82 5.43
CA ARG A 18 23.48 7.16 5.47
C ARG A 18 23.31 6.40 6.78
N PRO A 19 22.18 6.58 7.50
CA PRO A 19 21.93 5.82 8.73
C PRO A 19 21.82 4.33 8.41
N VAL A 20 22.45 3.50 9.23
CA VAL A 20 22.40 2.04 9.11
C VAL A 20 21.00 1.56 9.53
N PRO A 21 20.23 0.91 8.64
CA PRO A 21 18.92 0.37 9.00
C PRO A 21 19.06 -0.83 9.95
N SER A 22 18.06 -1.04 10.80
CA SER A 22 18.03 -2.18 11.70
C SER A 22 17.69 -3.47 10.95
N THR A 23 18.33 -4.56 11.35
CA THR A 23 18.03 -5.93 10.91
C THR A 23 17.49 -6.80 12.05
N ASP A 24 17.06 -6.17 13.15
CA ASP A 24 16.54 -6.85 14.34
C ASP A 24 15.12 -7.38 14.07
N PHE A 25 15.05 -8.49 13.33
CA PHE A 25 13.83 -9.23 13.08
C PHE A 25 13.75 -10.48 13.96
N PRO A 26 12.56 -10.87 14.43
CA PRO A 26 12.38 -12.15 15.12
C PRO A 26 12.60 -13.37 14.22
N LEU A 27 12.48 -13.20 12.91
CA LEU A 27 12.57 -14.25 11.90
C LEU A 27 13.88 -14.13 11.10
N GLU A 28 14.28 -15.23 10.48
CA GLU A 28 15.42 -15.26 9.56
C GLU A 28 15.17 -14.37 8.33
N ALA A 29 16.25 -13.80 7.78
CA ALA A 29 16.19 -12.80 6.71
C ALA A 29 15.39 -13.27 5.47
N GLU A 30 15.50 -14.55 5.12
CA GLU A 30 14.82 -15.18 3.99
C GLU A 30 13.29 -15.20 4.16
N CYS A 31 12.79 -15.23 5.39
CA CYS A 31 11.37 -15.32 5.70
C CYS A 31 10.68 -13.94 5.74
N ILE A 32 11.42 -12.83 5.79
CA ILE A 32 10.86 -11.50 6.05
C ILE A 32 9.94 -11.05 4.92
N GLY A 33 10.40 -11.14 3.67
CA GLY A 33 9.61 -10.73 2.51
C GLY A 33 8.29 -11.50 2.40
N ALA A 34 8.35 -12.82 2.56
CA ALA A 34 7.17 -13.69 2.57
C ALA A 34 6.22 -13.36 3.73
N THR A 35 6.75 -13.11 4.93
CA THR A 35 5.95 -12.73 6.09
C THR A 35 5.23 -11.40 5.88
N LEU A 36 5.92 -10.40 5.32
CA LEU A 36 5.31 -9.10 4.98
C LEU A 36 4.21 -9.25 3.93
N MET A 37 4.43 -10.09 2.91
CA MET A 37 3.44 -10.35 1.87
C MET A 37 2.18 -11.03 2.43
N VAL A 38 2.34 -12.06 3.27
CA VAL A 38 1.23 -12.76 3.93
C VAL A 38 0.46 -11.81 4.86
N TRP A 39 1.18 -11.07 5.70
CA TRP A 39 0.59 -10.11 6.63
C TRP A 39 -0.18 -9.01 5.90
N ASP A 40 0.42 -8.41 4.88
CA ASP A 40 -0.21 -7.32 4.11
C ASP A 40 -1.46 -7.82 3.38
N PHE A 41 -1.38 -8.99 2.74
CA PHE A 41 -2.54 -9.61 2.09
C PHE A 41 -3.69 -9.84 3.07
N CYS A 42 -3.43 -10.47 4.20
CA CYS A 42 -4.47 -10.80 5.18
C CYS A 42 -5.16 -9.54 5.74
N ASN A 43 -4.40 -8.47 5.98
CA ASN A 43 -4.95 -7.22 6.51
C ASN A 43 -5.65 -6.38 5.44
N SER A 44 -5.11 -6.36 4.22
CA SER A 44 -5.68 -5.65 3.07
C SER A 44 -7.01 -6.27 2.63
N PHE A 45 -7.11 -7.60 2.59
CA PHE A 45 -8.34 -8.29 2.22
C PHE A 45 -9.17 -8.73 3.43
N SER A 46 -8.93 -8.16 4.62
CA SER A 46 -9.54 -8.58 5.89
C SER A 46 -11.07 -8.67 5.87
N THR A 47 -11.75 -7.78 5.15
CA THR A 47 -13.22 -7.79 4.97
C THR A 47 -13.68 -8.95 4.10
N LEU A 48 -13.07 -9.13 2.93
CA LEU A 48 -13.35 -10.22 2.00
C LEU A 48 -12.99 -11.59 2.60
N LEU A 49 -11.88 -11.65 3.31
CA LEU A 49 -11.41 -12.83 4.04
C LEU A 49 -12.23 -13.08 5.32
N GLN A 50 -13.10 -12.16 5.74
CA GLN A 50 -13.80 -12.21 7.04
C GLN A 50 -12.84 -12.56 8.19
N LEU A 51 -11.68 -11.92 8.16
CA LEU A 51 -10.58 -12.16 9.09
C LEU A 51 -10.34 -10.87 9.87
N SER A 52 -10.26 -10.96 11.18
CA SER A 52 -9.85 -9.82 11.99
C SER A 52 -8.41 -9.43 11.69
N GLN A 53 -8.16 -8.14 11.58
CA GLN A 53 -6.80 -7.63 11.38
C GLN A 53 -5.91 -7.97 12.58
N PHE A 54 -4.63 -8.20 12.31
CA PHE A 54 -3.63 -8.55 13.32
C PHE A 54 -2.29 -7.85 13.03
N SER A 55 -1.50 -7.61 14.08
CA SER A 55 -0.21 -6.94 13.93
C SER A 55 0.83 -7.86 13.30
N LEU A 56 1.84 -7.28 12.64
CA LEU A 56 2.94 -8.07 12.07
C LEU A 56 3.67 -8.86 13.17
N TYR A 57 3.83 -8.25 14.35
CA TYR A 57 4.38 -8.91 15.53
C TYR A 57 3.59 -10.16 15.94
N ASP A 58 2.25 -10.11 15.91
CA ASP A 58 1.44 -11.26 16.26
C ASP A 58 1.59 -12.39 15.23
N LEU A 59 1.76 -12.07 13.95
CA LEU A 59 2.06 -13.06 12.91
C LEU A 59 3.46 -13.67 13.11
N GLU A 60 4.49 -12.85 13.31
CA GLU A 60 5.87 -13.29 13.55
C GLU A 60 5.93 -14.27 14.74
N LYS A 61 5.29 -13.92 15.86
CA LYS A 61 5.21 -14.79 17.04
C LYS A 61 4.39 -16.05 16.79
N ALA A 62 3.28 -15.95 16.05
CA ALA A 62 2.48 -17.11 15.68
C ALA A 62 3.24 -18.09 14.78
N LEU A 63 4.07 -17.61 13.85
CA LEU A 63 4.90 -18.44 12.98
C LEU A 63 5.99 -19.19 13.75
N LEU A 64 6.60 -18.52 14.74
CA LEU A 64 7.62 -19.10 15.64
C LEU A 64 7.03 -20.05 16.70
N TYR A 65 5.71 -20.05 16.90
CA TYR A 65 5.09 -20.83 17.96
C TYR A 65 5.12 -22.34 17.67
N THR A 66 5.69 -23.09 18.61
CA THR A 66 5.85 -24.56 18.53
C THR A 66 5.00 -25.33 19.53
N ASP A 67 4.56 -24.70 20.62
CA ASP A 67 4.00 -25.38 21.80
C ASP A 67 2.51 -25.73 21.69
N GLY A 68 1.94 -25.60 20.49
CA GLY A 68 0.56 -25.99 20.19
C GLY A 68 0.04 -25.34 18.92
N GLU A 69 -1.29 -25.32 18.78
CA GLU A 69 -1.94 -24.65 17.66
C GLU A 69 -2.04 -23.14 17.88
N SER A 70 -1.75 -22.37 16.83
CA SER A 70 -2.02 -20.95 16.81
C SER A 70 -3.41 -20.70 16.22
N SER A 71 -4.33 -20.15 17.03
CA SER A 71 -5.66 -19.75 16.54
C SER A 71 -5.55 -18.73 15.39
N LEU A 72 -4.58 -17.82 15.47
CA LEU A 72 -4.30 -16.84 14.42
C LEU A 72 -3.94 -17.52 13.09
N LEU A 73 -3.01 -18.48 13.09
CA LEU A 73 -2.64 -19.19 11.87
C LEU A 73 -3.80 -20.04 11.33
N SER A 74 -4.49 -20.78 12.21
CA SER A 74 -5.64 -21.60 11.81
C SER A 74 -6.73 -20.76 11.13
N GLU A 75 -7.08 -19.61 11.72
CA GLU A 75 -8.04 -18.66 11.15
C GLU A 75 -7.55 -18.07 9.83
N ALA A 76 -6.28 -17.67 9.74
CA ALA A 76 -5.70 -17.11 8.54
C ALA A 76 -5.71 -18.12 7.37
N TYR A 77 -5.24 -19.35 7.59
CA TYR A 77 -5.28 -20.41 6.57
C TYR A 77 -6.70 -20.71 6.12
N PHE A 78 -7.60 -20.90 7.08
CA PHE A 78 -9.00 -21.17 6.78
C PHE A 78 -9.62 -20.04 5.94
N ALA A 79 -9.38 -18.78 6.32
CA ALA A 79 -9.92 -17.62 5.62
C ALA A 79 -9.40 -17.52 4.17
N VAL A 80 -8.09 -17.65 3.96
CA VAL A 80 -7.47 -17.61 2.63
C VAL A 80 -7.95 -18.80 1.79
N PHE A 81 -7.94 -20.01 2.33
CA PHE A 81 -8.33 -21.21 1.60
C PHE A 81 -9.81 -21.22 1.23
N ARG A 82 -10.67 -20.66 2.08
CA ARG A 82 -12.09 -20.49 1.76
C ARG A 82 -12.31 -19.62 0.52
N VAL A 83 -11.51 -18.58 0.32
CA VAL A 83 -11.57 -17.76 -0.89
C VAL A 83 -11.13 -18.56 -2.12
N VAL A 84 -10.03 -19.32 -2.01
CA VAL A 84 -9.57 -20.22 -3.08
C VAL A 84 -10.67 -21.22 -3.49
N LEU A 85 -11.40 -21.76 -2.53
CA LEU A 85 -12.51 -22.69 -2.78
C LEU A 85 -13.81 -22.01 -3.24
N GLY A 86 -13.90 -20.69 -3.17
CA GLY A 86 -15.00 -19.92 -3.78
C GLY A 86 -14.99 -20.03 -5.30
N GLU A 87 -13.84 -20.32 -5.90
CA GLU A 87 -13.68 -20.49 -7.34
C GLU A 87 -14.30 -21.82 -7.80
N GLN A 88 -15.29 -21.74 -8.70
CA GLN A 88 -16.19 -22.86 -9.05
C GLN A 88 -15.44 -24.12 -9.50
N GLY A 89 -14.31 -23.96 -10.20
CA GLY A 89 -13.51 -25.09 -10.68
C GLY A 89 -12.81 -25.88 -9.56
N VAL A 90 -12.26 -25.20 -8.55
CA VAL A 90 -11.43 -25.84 -7.52
C VAL A 90 -12.30 -26.73 -6.61
N LYS A 91 -13.43 -26.19 -6.16
CA LYS A 91 -14.36 -26.92 -5.27
C LYS A 91 -14.90 -28.19 -5.91
N GLN A 92 -15.20 -28.16 -7.21
CA GLN A 92 -15.69 -29.33 -7.95
C GLN A 92 -14.63 -30.42 -8.06
N ARG A 93 -13.40 -30.07 -8.43
CA ARG A 93 -12.30 -31.04 -8.53
C ARG A 93 -11.96 -31.68 -7.19
N LEU A 94 -11.98 -30.89 -6.10
CA LEU A 94 -11.77 -31.40 -4.75
C LEU A 94 -12.92 -32.33 -4.30
N ALA A 95 -14.18 -31.99 -4.63
CA ALA A 95 -15.33 -32.85 -4.36
C ALA A 95 -15.26 -34.18 -5.13
N GLN A 96 -14.83 -34.14 -6.39
CA GLN A 96 -14.64 -35.34 -7.22
C GLN A 96 -13.56 -36.26 -6.63
N ARG A 97 -12.40 -35.71 -6.26
CA ARG A 97 -11.31 -36.47 -5.62
C ARG A 97 -11.78 -37.14 -4.32
N ARG A 98 -12.49 -36.40 -3.47
CA ARG A 98 -12.97 -36.88 -2.17
C ARG A 98 -14.20 -37.79 -2.27
N LYS A 99 -14.87 -37.83 -3.42
CA LYS A 99 -16.16 -38.51 -3.63
C LYS A 99 -17.25 -38.07 -2.64
N ARG A 100 -17.15 -36.85 -2.10
CA ARG A 100 -18.09 -36.25 -1.13
C ARG A 100 -18.12 -34.73 -1.28
N LYS A 101 -19.17 -34.11 -0.76
CA LYS A 101 -19.28 -32.65 -0.72
C LYS A 101 -18.15 -32.06 0.14
N VAL A 102 -17.53 -30.98 -0.35
CA VAL A 102 -16.53 -30.22 0.41
C VAL A 102 -17.26 -29.25 1.33
N ILE A 103 -17.17 -29.49 2.63
CA ILE A 103 -17.63 -28.60 3.70
C ILE A 103 -16.38 -28.23 4.47
N LEU A 104 -16.04 -26.95 4.51
CA LEU A 104 -14.91 -26.47 5.27
C LEU A 104 -15.32 -26.25 6.72
N SER A 105 -14.54 -26.80 7.64
CA SER A 105 -14.57 -26.41 9.05
C SER A 105 -13.24 -25.78 9.42
N ILE A 106 -13.27 -24.91 10.43
CA ILE A 106 -12.03 -24.44 11.04
C ILE A 106 -11.25 -25.63 11.61
N ASP A 107 -11.91 -26.63 12.18
CA ASP A 107 -11.22 -27.77 12.81
C ASP A 107 -10.56 -28.71 11.79
N THR A 108 -10.98 -28.65 10.52
CA THR A 108 -10.49 -29.54 9.44
C THR A 108 -9.60 -28.82 8.43
N TRP A 109 -9.22 -27.56 8.70
CA TRP A 109 -8.49 -26.73 7.73
C TRP A 109 -7.20 -27.40 7.23
N LYS A 110 -6.49 -28.13 8.10
CA LYS A 110 -5.23 -28.82 7.78
C LYS A 110 -5.43 -29.90 6.72
N ASP A 111 -6.42 -30.76 6.91
CA ASP A 111 -6.75 -31.83 5.97
C ASP A 111 -7.27 -31.26 4.65
N ASP A 112 -8.07 -30.20 4.74
CA ASP A 112 -8.64 -29.49 3.59
C ASP A 112 -7.55 -28.85 2.71
N VAL A 113 -6.59 -28.17 3.33
CA VAL A 113 -5.43 -27.60 2.63
C VAL A 113 -4.53 -28.72 2.09
N CYS A 114 -4.26 -29.78 2.86
CA CYS A 114 -3.42 -30.88 2.39
C CYS A 114 -4.00 -31.57 1.16
N ASP A 115 -5.29 -31.90 1.17
CA ASP A 115 -5.96 -32.54 0.03
C ASP A 115 -5.92 -31.67 -1.23
N TYR A 116 -6.00 -30.34 -1.05
CA TYR A 116 -5.82 -29.39 -2.14
C TYR A 116 -4.38 -29.37 -2.67
N LEU A 117 -3.39 -29.27 -1.78
CA LEU A 117 -1.98 -29.25 -2.16
C LEU A 117 -1.55 -30.55 -2.83
N GLU A 118 -2.14 -31.69 -2.48
CA GLU A 118 -1.90 -32.94 -3.23
C GLU A 118 -2.51 -32.96 -4.63
N LEU A 119 -3.55 -32.16 -4.86
CA LEU A 119 -4.25 -32.11 -6.15
C LEU A 119 -3.59 -31.10 -7.09
N GLU A 120 -3.32 -29.88 -6.60
CA GLU A 120 -2.88 -28.74 -7.42
C GLU A 120 -1.64 -28.04 -6.88
N GLY A 121 -1.13 -28.45 -5.72
CA GLY A 121 0.01 -27.81 -5.08
C GLY A 121 1.35 -28.17 -5.73
N PRO A 122 2.37 -27.33 -5.52
CA PRO A 122 3.70 -27.53 -6.07
C PRO A 122 4.36 -28.75 -5.41
N GLN A 123 5.21 -29.45 -6.18
CA GLN A 123 5.85 -30.70 -5.73
C GLN A 123 6.70 -30.51 -4.46
N LYS A 124 7.29 -29.31 -4.29
CA LYS A 124 8.11 -28.95 -3.12
C LYS A 124 7.35 -29.03 -1.78
N LEU A 125 6.02 -28.88 -1.80
CA LEU A 125 5.20 -28.90 -0.59
C LEU A 125 4.73 -30.31 -0.19
N LYS A 126 4.79 -31.28 -1.11
CA LYS A 126 4.31 -32.65 -0.86
C LYS A 126 4.97 -33.37 0.33
N PRO A 127 6.29 -33.22 0.58
CA PRO A 127 6.94 -33.84 1.74
C PRO A 127 6.36 -33.39 3.09
N TYR A 128 5.80 -32.18 3.17
CA TYR A 128 5.28 -31.63 4.42
C TYR A 128 3.85 -32.10 4.73
N LEU A 129 3.11 -32.60 3.74
CA LEU A 129 1.68 -32.88 3.88
C LEU A 129 1.38 -33.97 4.91
N SER A 130 2.22 -35.00 4.99
CA SER A 130 2.08 -36.03 6.04
C SER A 130 2.23 -35.43 7.43
N THR A 131 3.19 -34.51 7.62
CA THR A 131 3.45 -33.87 8.91
C THR A 131 2.34 -32.89 9.31
N ILE A 132 1.75 -32.20 8.35
CA ILE A 132 0.61 -31.30 8.59
C ILE A 132 -0.61 -32.10 9.06
N ARG A 133 -0.89 -33.24 8.42
CA ARG A 133 -2.02 -34.12 8.78
C ARG A 133 -1.85 -34.77 10.15
N THR A 134 -0.63 -35.08 10.58
CA THR A 134 -0.37 -35.67 11.90
C THR A 134 -0.34 -34.62 13.03
N ASP A 135 -1.06 -33.51 12.86
CA ASP A 135 -1.19 -32.40 13.81
C ASP A 135 0.12 -31.71 14.24
N CYS A 136 1.22 -31.97 13.52
CA CYS A 136 2.55 -31.45 13.83
C CYS A 136 2.87 -30.15 13.08
N TYR A 137 1.85 -29.44 12.60
CA TYR A 137 2.01 -28.19 11.84
C TYR A 137 2.85 -27.14 12.61
N SER A 138 2.68 -27.03 13.94
CA SER A 138 3.43 -26.08 14.77
C SER A 138 4.94 -26.29 14.71
N ARG A 139 5.38 -27.53 14.48
CA ARG A 139 6.80 -27.94 14.44
C ARG A 139 7.46 -27.75 13.07
N LEU A 140 6.69 -27.37 12.05
CA LEU A 140 7.26 -27.09 10.74
C LEU A 140 8.16 -25.84 10.78
N PRO A 141 9.23 -25.80 9.97
CA PRO A 141 10.02 -24.59 9.79
C PRO A 141 9.14 -23.41 9.34
N VAL A 142 9.48 -22.20 9.79
CA VAL A 142 8.75 -20.98 9.42
C VAL A 142 8.67 -20.81 7.90
N LEU A 143 9.76 -21.10 7.19
CA LEU A 143 9.79 -21.05 5.74
C LEU A 143 8.73 -21.96 5.12
N SER A 144 8.62 -23.22 5.55
CA SER A 144 7.61 -24.16 5.03
C SER A 144 6.18 -23.71 5.33
N LYS A 145 5.94 -23.09 6.50
CA LYS A 145 4.66 -22.46 6.83
C LYS A 145 4.35 -21.34 5.82
N LEU A 146 5.33 -20.47 5.57
CA LEU A 146 5.16 -19.37 4.62
C LEU A 146 4.94 -19.84 3.18
N GLU A 147 5.68 -20.84 2.70
CA GLU A 147 5.51 -21.37 1.34
C GLU A 147 4.08 -21.90 1.09
N ILE A 148 3.42 -22.46 2.11
CA ILE A 148 2.02 -22.89 2.01
C ILE A 148 1.11 -21.66 1.89
N PHE A 149 1.33 -20.63 2.71
CA PHE A 149 0.58 -19.37 2.56
C PHE A 149 0.78 -18.73 1.19
N GLU A 150 2.02 -18.68 0.69
CA GLU A 150 2.33 -18.08 -0.61
C GLU A 150 1.56 -18.76 -1.74
N GLU A 151 1.55 -20.09 -1.79
CA GLU A 151 0.78 -20.82 -2.80
C GLU A 151 -0.72 -20.50 -2.68
N LEU A 152 -1.26 -20.53 -1.47
CA LEU A 152 -2.68 -20.25 -1.26
C LEU A 152 -3.04 -18.80 -1.65
N ILE A 153 -2.19 -17.83 -1.32
CA ILE A 153 -2.39 -16.43 -1.63
C ILE A 153 -2.24 -16.18 -3.15
N GLU A 154 -1.26 -16.79 -3.80
CA GLU A 154 -1.10 -16.70 -5.26
C GLU A 154 -2.36 -17.20 -5.99
N ARG A 155 -2.95 -18.30 -5.52
CA ARG A 155 -4.23 -18.79 -6.03
C ARG A 155 -5.39 -17.88 -5.68
N ALA A 156 -5.43 -17.36 -4.45
CA ALA A 156 -6.47 -16.45 -3.99
C ALA A 156 -6.52 -15.17 -4.84
N ILE A 157 -5.38 -14.54 -5.11
CA ILE A 157 -5.29 -13.30 -5.92
C ILE A 157 -5.88 -13.50 -7.33
N ASN A 158 -5.80 -14.72 -7.86
CA ASN A 158 -6.34 -15.05 -9.17
C ASN A 158 -7.84 -15.41 -9.16
N THR A 159 -8.50 -15.45 -8.00
CA THR A 159 -9.95 -15.71 -7.89
C THR A 159 -10.77 -14.52 -8.38
N THR A 160 -11.94 -14.82 -8.94
CA THR A 160 -12.90 -13.80 -9.40
C THR A 160 -13.33 -12.85 -8.27
N ALA A 161 -13.47 -13.36 -7.05
CA ALA A 161 -13.85 -12.57 -5.87
C ALA A 161 -12.82 -11.49 -5.52
N ILE A 162 -11.53 -11.84 -5.43
CA ILE A 162 -10.47 -10.86 -5.13
C ILE A 162 -10.30 -9.88 -6.29
N ARG A 163 -10.37 -10.35 -7.53
CA ARG A 163 -10.23 -9.47 -8.70
C ARG A 163 -11.35 -8.43 -8.78
N SER A 164 -12.60 -8.83 -8.58
CA SER A 164 -13.74 -7.89 -8.55
C SER A 164 -13.59 -6.86 -7.43
N HIS A 165 -13.17 -7.31 -6.23
CA HIS A 165 -12.94 -6.39 -5.12
C HIS A 165 -11.80 -5.40 -5.38
N LEU A 166 -10.73 -5.85 -6.05
CA LEU A 166 -9.65 -4.97 -6.47
C LEU A 166 -10.12 -3.94 -7.50
N ASP A 167 -10.92 -4.35 -8.48
CA ASP A 167 -11.46 -3.44 -9.50
C ASP A 167 -12.35 -2.36 -8.85
N GLU A 168 -13.22 -2.74 -7.91
CA GLU A 168 -14.04 -1.81 -7.10
C GLU A 168 -13.17 -0.81 -6.31
N ASN A 169 -12.12 -1.30 -5.63
CA ASN A 169 -11.22 -0.45 -4.86
C ASN A 169 -10.40 0.50 -5.75
N ILE A 170 -10.04 0.07 -6.96
CA ILE A 170 -9.35 0.92 -7.95
C ILE A 170 -10.28 2.06 -8.39
N GLU A 171 -11.54 1.75 -8.72
CA GLU A 171 -12.53 2.76 -9.10
C GLU A 171 -12.79 3.76 -7.97
N GLU A 172 -12.94 3.28 -6.73
CA GLU A 172 -13.11 4.12 -5.54
C GLU A 172 -11.90 5.04 -5.34
N PHE A 173 -10.69 4.49 -5.43
CA PHE A 173 -9.47 5.28 -5.29
C PHE A 173 -9.33 6.34 -6.37
N GLU A 174 -9.67 6.03 -7.64
CA GLU A 174 -9.63 7.00 -8.73
C GLU A 174 -10.62 8.15 -8.48
N SER A 175 -11.81 7.84 -7.98
CA SER A 175 -12.84 8.82 -7.58
C SER A 175 -12.37 9.73 -6.44
N LEU A 176 -11.89 9.14 -5.34
CA LEU A 176 -11.36 9.88 -4.19
C LEU A 176 -10.14 10.72 -4.56
N SER A 177 -9.25 10.19 -5.41
CA SER A 177 -8.10 10.91 -5.95
C SER A 177 -8.53 12.10 -6.81
N ALA A 178 -9.59 11.95 -7.61
CA ALA A 178 -10.15 13.05 -8.39
C ALA A 178 -10.77 14.13 -7.49
N GLN A 179 -11.48 13.72 -6.43
CA GLN A 179 -12.04 14.64 -5.44
C GLN A 179 -10.94 15.43 -4.71
N ARG A 180 -9.87 14.76 -4.28
CA ARG A 180 -8.70 15.41 -3.65
C ARG A 180 -8.04 16.43 -4.58
N ARG A 181 -7.89 16.11 -5.88
CA ARG A 181 -7.39 17.06 -6.89
C ARG A 181 -8.33 18.26 -7.06
N GLY A 182 -9.64 18.04 -7.06
CA GLY A 182 -10.65 19.09 -7.11
C GLY A 182 -10.62 20.01 -5.90
N GLU A 183 -10.37 19.46 -4.71
CA GLU A 183 -10.24 20.23 -3.47
C GLU A 183 -8.95 21.09 -3.45
N GLY A 184 -7.92 20.74 -4.20
CA GLY A 184 -6.72 21.57 -4.37
C GLY A 184 -6.90 22.78 -5.32
N LEU A 185 -8.02 22.86 -6.06
CA LEU A 185 -8.26 23.93 -7.05
C LEU A 185 -9.00 25.14 -6.43
N PRO A 186 -8.68 26.38 -6.87
CA PRO A 186 -9.39 27.58 -6.44
C PRO A 186 -10.90 27.49 -6.68
N ILE A 187 -11.69 28.04 -5.76
CA ILE A 187 -13.17 28.01 -5.80
C ILE A 187 -13.73 28.56 -7.13
N SER A 188 -13.06 29.54 -7.75
CA SER A 188 -13.42 30.10 -9.06
C SER A 188 -13.41 29.05 -10.17
N MET A 189 -12.44 28.12 -10.18
CA MET A 189 -12.35 27.05 -11.16
C MET A 189 -13.30 25.88 -10.87
N ARG A 190 -13.67 25.66 -9.59
CA ARG A 190 -14.71 24.69 -9.20
C ARG A 190 -16.13 25.09 -9.63
N LYS A 191 -16.35 26.39 -9.86
CA LYS A 191 -17.62 26.91 -10.41
C LYS A 191 -17.64 26.78 -11.94
N GLY A 192 -16.51 26.95 -12.62
CA GLY A 192 -16.40 26.80 -14.08
C GLY A 192 -16.64 25.37 -14.60
N SER A 193 -16.15 24.34 -13.91
CA SER A 193 -16.35 22.93 -14.32
C SER A 193 -17.82 22.49 -14.23
N ARG A 194 -18.55 22.96 -13.22
CA ARG A 194 -20.00 22.70 -13.06
C ARG A 194 -20.87 23.32 -14.18
N PHE A 195 -20.41 24.38 -14.84
CA PHE A 195 -21.08 24.93 -16.02
C PHE A 195 -20.87 24.03 -17.26
N THR A 196 -19.69 23.44 -17.42
CA THR A 196 -19.40 22.57 -18.57
C THR A 196 -20.10 21.20 -18.52
N GLU A 197 -20.34 20.65 -17.32
CA GLU A 197 -21.16 19.43 -17.17
C GLU A 197 -22.65 19.68 -17.40
N LYS A 198 -23.17 20.86 -17.03
CA LYS A 198 -24.56 21.24 -17.36
C LYS A 198 -24.76 21.54 -18.85
N ALA A 199 -23.76 22.13 -19.52
CA ALA A 199 -23.83 22.40 -20.96
C ALA A 199 -23.85 21.10 -21.80
N LYS A 200 -23.12 20.05 -21.38
CA LYS A 200 -23.16 18.73 -22.04
C LYS A 200 -24.48 17.97 -21.86
N ALA A 201 -25.28 18.32 -20.85
CA ALA A 201 -26.61 17.74 -20.66
C ALA A 201 -27.70 18.42 -21.49
N THR A 202 -27.43 19.61 -22.05
CA THR A 202 -28.41 20.40 -22.84
C THR A 202 -28.17 20.35 -24.36
N GLU A 203 -27.08 19.77 -24.84
CA GLU A 203 -26.68 19.80 -26.26
C GLU A 203 -27.04 18.51 -27.03
N SER A 204 -28.12 17.83 -26.62
CA SER A 204 -28.65 16.64 -27.31
C SER A 204 -29.95 16.90 -28.09
N LEU A 205 -30.29 18.16 -28.40
CA LEU A 205 -31.33 18.46 -29.40
C LEU A 205 -30.84 19.51 -30.41
N GLU A 206 -31.10 19.19 -31.68
CA GLU A 206 -31.05 19.99 -32.91
C GLU A 206 -29.81 19.86 -33.82
N ASN A 207 -30.07 19.20 -34.96
CA ASN A 207 -29.27 19.16 -36.18
C ASN A 207 -29.46 20.44 -37.01
N GLY A 208 -28.43 20.87 -37.76
CA GLY A 208 -28.63 21.63 -39.00
C GLY A 208 -27.47 22.47 -39.53
N CYS A 209 -26.88 22.02 -40.65
CA CYS A 209 -26.36 22.82 -41.79
C CYS A 209 -24.94 23.45 -41.77
N THR A 210 -24.08 22.86 -42.61
CA THR A 210 -23.22 23.38 -43.72
C THR A 210 -22.53 24.77 -43.68
N GLU A 211 -21.20 24.72 -43.94
CA GLU A 211 -20.35 25.59 -44.79
C GLU A 211 -20.37 27.14 -44.59
N ASP A 212 -19.26 27.79 -44.19
CA ASP A 212 -18.17 28.28 -45.08
C ASP A 212 -17.21 29.31 -44.40
N VAL A 213 -15.91 29.16 -44.73
CA VAL A 213 -14.81 30.12 -44.95
C VAL A 213 -14.76 31.47 -44.17
N SER A 214 -13.68 31.71 -43.42
CA SER A 214 -12.59 32.65 -43.80
C SER A 214 -11.68 33.03 -42.64
N GLU A 215 -10.43 33.23 -43.03
CA GLU A 215 -9.22 33.44 -42.25
C GLU A 215 -9.06 34.91 -41.85
N CYS A 216 -8.60 35.19 -40.62
CA CYS A 216 -7.97 36.47 -40.26
C CYS A 216 -7.06 36.30 -39.03
N LYS A 217 -5.72 36.32 -39.24
CA LYS A 217 -4.71 36.64 -38.22
C LYS A 217 -4.62 38.16 -38.06
N PRO A 218 -4.47 38.71 -36.85
CA PRO A 218 -3.16 39.25 -36.40
C PRO A 218 -2.99 39.12 -34.86
N LYS A 219 -1.84 39.28 -34.19
CA LYS A 219 -0.49 39.80 -34.43
C LYS A 219 0.39 39.25 -33.30
N GLU A 220 1.64 38.88 -33.59
CA GLU A 220 2.65 38.56 -32.59
C GLU A 220 3.07 39.82 -31.84
N CYS A 221 2.98 39.77 -30.51
CA CYS A 221 3.70 40.66 -29.61
C CYS A 221 4.63 39.78 -28.77
N LEU A 222 5.92 39.79 -29.11
CA LEU A 222 7.00 39.18 -28.35
C LEU A 222 7.13 39.89 -27.00
N HIS A 223 7.02 39.14 -25.91
CA HIS A 223 7.73 39.45 -24.68
C HIS A 223 8.19 38.15 -24.02
N GLU A 224 9.44 38.14 -23.61
CA GLU A 224 10.21 37.00 -23.13
C GLU A 224 9.66 36.44 -21.80
N ASN A 225 9.85 35.13 -21.64
CA ASN A 225 9.58 34.30 -20.46
C ASN A 225 8.11 33.89 -20.23
N GLY A 226 7.71 32.79 -20.88
CA GLY A 226 6.45 32.09 -20.59
C GLY A 226 6.40 30.70 -21.22
N CYS A 227 6.47 29.66 -20.41
CA CYS A 227 6.40 28.25 -20.83
C CYS A 227 4.96 27.91 -21.23
N LEU A 228 4.70 27.87 -22.54
CA LEU A 228 3.42 27.45 -23.12
C LEU A 228 3.45 25.94 -23.43
N ILE A 229 3.01 25.09 -22.50
CA ILE A 229 2.64 23.70 -22.85
C ILE A 229 1.14 23.71 -23.16
N GLY A 230 0.83 24.00 -24.43
CA GLY A 230 -0.48 23.77 -25.02
C GLY A 230 -0.71 22.27 -25.26
N TRP A 231 -1.89 21.79 -24.88
CA TRP A 231 -2.35 20.43 -25.16
C TRP A 231 -2.65 20.29 -26.65
N LEU A 232 -1.67 19.87 -27.44
CA LEU A 232 -1.88 19.48 -28.82
C LEU A 232 -2.42 18.04 -28.87
N LYS A 233 -3.71 17.90 -29.23
CA LYS A 233 -4.27 16.65 -29.77
C LYS A 233 -3.34 16.14 -30.88
N LYS A 234 -2.74 14.96 -30.71
CA LYS A 234 -2.12 14.22 -31.82
C LYS A 234 -2.61 12.78 -31.84
N GLY A 235 -3.09 12.42 -33.03
CA GLY A 235 -3.77 11.18 -33.36
C GLY A 235 -2.86 9.97 -33.45
N LYS A 236 -3.53 8.85 -33.76
CA LYS A 236 -3.01 7.51 -33.93
C LYS A 236 -1.73 7.49 -34.80
N ARG A 237 -0.65 6.91 -34.26
CA ARG A 237 0.45 6.34 -35.03
C ARG A 237 0.63 4.86 -34.67
N LYS A 238 0.87 4.07 -35.71
CA LYS A 238 1.07 2.61 -35.75
C LYS A 238 2.25 2.19 -34.87
N ARG A 239 2.07 1.08 -34.11
CA ARG A 239 3.11 0.42 -33.32
C ARG A 239 3.95 -0.51 -34.21
N ASN A 240 5.25 -0.56 -33.94
CA ASN A 240 6.07 -1.75 -34.13
C ASN A 240 7.06 -1.85 -32.96
N GLY A 241 7.15 -3.03 -32.33
CA GLY A 241 8.29 -3.50 -31.54
C GLY A 241 8.32 -3.23 -30.02
N ASN A 242 8.07 -4.30 -29.25
CA ASN A 242 8.45 -4.63 -27.86
C ASN A 242 8.61 -3.55 -26.78
N ALA A 243 7.70 -3.58 -25.80
CA ALA A 243 7.91 -2.99 -24.48
C ALA A 243 7.16 -3.80 -23.41
N ASP A 244 7.88 -4.09 -22.33
CA ASP A 244 7.42 -4.81 -21.15
C ASP A 244 6.19 -4.18 -20.49
N ALA A 245 5.27 -5.04 -20.07
CA ALA A 245 3.99 -4.67 -19.47
C ALA A 245 4.16 -4.30 -17.98
N ASN A 246 4.53 -3.06 -17.69
CA ASN A 246 4.38 -2.44 -16.37
C ASN A 246 3.74 -1.06 -16.52
N GLY A 247 2.42 -1.04 -16.71
CA GLY A 247 1.63 0.16 -16.96
C GLY A 247 0.92 0.69 -15.72
N VAL A 248 1.66 1.18 -14.72
CA VAL A 248 1.09 2.16 -13.76
C VAL A 248 1.49 3.53 -14.27
N LYS A 249 0.53 4.26 -14.84
CA LYS A 249 0.76 5.63 -15.32
C LYS A 249 1.17 6.48 -14.13
N ARG A 250 2.39 7.00 -14.22
CA ARG A 250 3.08 7.91 -13.30
C ARG A 250 2.30 9.23 -13.15
N LEU A 251 1.12 9.22 -12.55
CA LEU A 251 0.24 10.39 -12.42
C LEU A 251 0.52 11.22 -11.16
N ASN A 252 1.03 10.60 -10.08
CA ASN A 252 1.22 11.30 -8.80
C ASN A 252 2.41 12.29 -8.80
N PHE A 253 3.47 12.01 -9.58
CA PHE A 253 4.65 12.89 -9.65
C PHE A 253 4.39 14.17 -10.48
N SER A 254 3.54 14.08 -11.49
CA SER A 254 3.22 15.22 -12.37
C SER A 254 2.32 16.26 -11.70
N PHE A 255 1.54 15.88 -10.69
CA PHE A 255 0.61 16.78 -10.00
C PHE A 255 1.31 17.70 -8.99
N PHE A 256 2.34 17.22 -8.30
CA PHE A 256 3.06 18.02 -7.30
C PHE A 256 3.84 19.19 -7.92
N LEU A 257 4.56 18.94 -9.02
CA LEU A 257 5.22 20.00 -9.79
C LEU A 257 4.21 21.01 -10.35
N PHE A 258 3.00 20.56 -10.72
CA PHE A 258 1.94 21.43 -11.21
C PHE A 258 1.36 22.34 -10.11
N VAL A 259 1.15 21.81 -8.89
CA VAL A 259 0.71 22.61 -7.73
C VAL A 259 1.78 23.63 -7.34
N GLN A 260 3.06 23.23 -7.29
CA GLN A 260 4.17 24.13 -6.95
C GLN A 260 4.39 25.21 -8.03
N THR A 261 4.13 24.89 -9.30
CA THR A 261 4.19 25.87 -10.41
C THR A 261 3.00 26.82 -10.42
N LEU A 262 1.80 26.35 -10.06
CA LEU A 262 0.60 27.19 -9.95
C LEU A 262 0.69 28.20 -8.80
N PHE A 263 1.27 27.82 -7.66
CA PHE A 263 1.56 28.77 -6.58
C PHE A 263 2.53 29.89 -6.99
N ARG A 264 3.38 29.66 -8.00
CA ARG A 264 4.36 30.65 -8.48
C ARG A 264 3.83 31.58 -9.58
N CYS A 265 2.72 31.23 -10.24
CA CYS A 265 2.27 31.90 -11.45
C CYS A 265 1.05 32.82 -11.28
N ASN A 266 0.61 33.09 -10.04
CA ASN A 266 -0.48 34.03 -9.80
C ASN A 266 -0.11 35.08 -8.74
N ARG A 267 0.77 36.00 -9.14
CA ARG A 267 0.95 37.31 -8.49
C ARG A 267 0.57 38.42 -9.46
N VAL A 268 -0.66 38.37 -9.96
CA VAL A 268 -1.33 39.57 -10.48
C VAL A 268 -2.40 39.89 -9.46
N GLU A 269 -2.05 40.80 -8.57
CA GLU A 269 -2.92 41.34 -7.53
C GLU A 269 -4.09 42.08 -8.19
N LEU A 270 -5.26 41.44 -8.26
CA LEU A 270 -6.51 42.16 -8.33
C LEU A 270 -7.04 42.27 -6.91
N HIS A 271 -6.80 43.45 -6.36
CA HIS A 271 -7.21 43.88 -5.04
C HIS A 271 -8.74 43.96 -5.01
N ASP A 272 -9.41 43.06 -4.27
CA ASP A 272 -10.73 43.39 -3.74
C ASP A 272 -11.04 42.65 -2.43
N GLU A 273 -11.52 43.46 -1.48
CA GLU A 273 -12.10 43.17 -0.15
C GLU A 273 -11.26 42.36 0.88
N ARG A 274 -11.01 43.01 2.02
CA ARG A 274 -10.45 42.41 3.24
C ARG A 274 -11.45 41.42 3.83
N GLU A 275 -11.48 40.19 3.34
CA GLU A 275 -12.07 39.10 4.12
C GLU A 275 -11.36 39.04 5.48
N PRO A 276 -12.11 38.98 6.60
CA PRO A 276 -11.52 38.95 7.93
C PRO A 276 -10.61 37.72 8.03
N GLN A 277 -9.37 37.91 8.49
CA GLN A 277 -8.35 36.85 8.59
C GLN A 277 -8.88 35.58 9.28
N THR A 278 -9.82 35.75 10.21
CA THR A 278 -10.52 34.66 10.92
C THR A 278 -11.41 33.78 10.04
N GLU A 279 -12.01 34.30 8.96
CA GLU A 279 -12.80 33.50 8.01
C GLU A 279 -11.91 32.69 7.08
N LYS A 280 -10.78 33.27 6.64
CA LYS A 280 -9.75 32.57 5.85
C LYS A 280 -9.13 31.42 6.64
N GLU A 281 -8.73 31.65 7.89
CA GLU A 281 -8.20 30.61 8.78
C GLU A 281 -9.21 29.47 9.03
N ARG A 282 -10.51 29.79 9.18
CA ARG A 282 -11.56 28.76 9.31
C ARG A 282 -11.73 27.96 8.03
N ALA A 283 -11.74 28.61 6.88
CA ALA A 283 -11.87 27.94 5.58
C ALA A 283 -10.66 27.04 5.28
N GLU A 284 -9.45 27.48 5.61
CA GLU A 284 -8.22 26.68 5.52
C GLU A 284 -8.26 25.47 6.46
N SER A 285 -8.71 25.65 7.70
CA SER A 285 -8.88 24.55 8.66
C SER A 285 -9.93 23.53 8.19
N GLU A 286 -11.04 23.98 7.60
CA GLU A 286 -12.06 23.09 7.07
C GLU A 286 -11.57 22.32 5.84
N LEU A 287 -10.87 23.00 4.92
CA LEU A 287 -10.24 22.35 3.77
C LEU A 287 -9.21 21.30 4.22
N GLN A 288 -8.39 21.62 5.22
CA GLN A 288 -7.43 20.69 5.80
C GLN A 288 -8.11 19.44 6.36
N LYS A 289 -9.20 19.60 7.13
CA LYS A 289 -9.99 18.46 7.64
C LYS A 289 -10.58 17.61 6.52
N ARG A 290 -11.03 18.22 5.42
CA ARG A 290 -11.56 17.49 4.25
C ARG A 290 -10.47 16.73 3.52
N LEU A 291 -9.29 17.33 3.33
CA LEU A 291 -8.14 16.65 2.72
C LEU A 291 -7.68 15.46 3.58
N GLU A 292 -7.59 15.65 4.89
CA GLU A 292 -7.28 14.57 5.83
C GLU A 292 -8.33 13.45 5.80
N HIS A 293 -9.61 13.80 5.64
CA HIS A 293 -10.66 12.80 5.49
C HIS A 293 -10.50 12.00 4.19
N LEU A 294 -10.25 12.68 3.07
CA LEU A 294 -10.00 12.02 1.78
C LEU A 294 -8.76 11.13 1.82
N ASP A 295 -7.68 11.59 2.47
CA ASP A 295 -6.48 10.78 2.67
C ASP A 295 -6.77 9.52 3.51
N ARG A 296 -7.60 9.63 4.55
CA ARG A 296 -8.06 8.46 5.33
C ARG A 296 -8.91 7.49 4.52
N GLU A 297 -9.76 7.97 3.60
CA GLU A 297 -10.55 7.09 2.73
C GLU A 297 -9.65 6.43 1.66
N LEU A 298 -8.71 7.18 1.06
CA LEU A 298 -7.72 6.63 0.13
C LEU A 298 -6.84 5.54 0.77
N GLU A 299 -6.59 5.63 2.08
CA GLU A 299 -5.87 4.62 2.85
C GLU A 299 -6.67 3.32 3.06
N LYS A 300 -8.01 3.37 2.94
CA LYS A 300 -8.85 2.18 3.04
C LYS A 300 -8.90 1.40 1.73
N CYS A 301 -8.72 2.07 0.59
CA CYS A 301 -8.68 1.41 -0.71
C CYS A 301 -7.46 0.50 -0.80
N THR A 302 -7.69 -0.82 -0.80
CA THR A 302 -6.62 -1.81 -0.86
C THR A 302 -6.19 -2.04 -2.29
N ILE A 303 -5.21 -1.24 -2.72
CA ILE A 303 -4.56 -1.32 -4.02
C ILE A 303 -3.13 -1.82 -3.81
N ARG A 304 -2.57 -2.49 -4.82
CA ARG A 304 -1.17 -2.93 -4.83
C ARG A 304 -0.25 -1.81 -4.36
N MET A 305 0.44 -2.04 -3.24
CA MET A 305 1.40 -1.08 -2.71
C MET A 305 2.55 -0.89 -3.70
N SER A 306 2.94 0.37 -3.87
CA SER A 306 4.11 0.76 -4.65
C SER A 306 5.24 1.15 -3.69
N PRO A 307 6.49 0.78 -3.99
CA PRO A 307 7.62 1.23 -3.18
C PRO A 307 7.70 2.77 -3.22
N LEU A 308 8.16 3.38 -2.13
CA LEU A 308 8.43 4.82 -2.03
C LEU A 308 9.45 5.27 -3.07
N GLY A 309 10.41 4.41 -3.40
CA GLY A 309 11.44 4.70 -4.38
C GLY A 309 12.60 3.72 -4.30
N ARG A 310 13.68 4.06 -5.00
CA ARG A 310 14.93 3.31 -5.00
C ARG A 310 16.10 4.25 -4.72
N ASP A 311 17.14 3.74 -4.08
CA ASP A 311 18.39 4.49 -3.88
C ASP A 311 19.41 4.22 -5.00
N ARG A 312 20.63 4.76 -4.84
CA ARG A 312 21.77 4.52 -5.75
C ARG A 312 22.17 3.03 -5.88
N ASN A 313 21.93 2.24 -4.83
CA ASN A 313 22.23 0.81 -4.77
C ASN A 313 21.04 -0.05 -5.22
N TYR A 314 20.01 0.55 -5.83
CA TYR A 314 18.76 -0.10 -6.24
C TYR A 314 17.93 -0.72 -5.10
N ASN A 315 18.26 -0.45 -3.84
CA ASN A 315 17.47 -0.89 -2.70
C ASN A 315 16.07 -0.26 -2.78
N ARG A 316 15.04 -1.07 -2.58
CA ARG A 316 13.63 -0.64 -2.63
C ARG A 316 13.16 -0.26 -1.23
N TYR A 317 12.55 0.92 -1.13
CA TYR A 317 12.00 1.43 0.13
C TYR A 317 10.49 1.23 0.14
N TRP A 318 9.97 0.61 1.19
CA TRP A 318 8.57 0.26 1.37
C TRP A 318 8.04 0.87 2.66
N PHE A 319 6.85 1.48 2.62
CA PHE A 319 6.20 2.00 3.82
C PHE A 319 4.83 1.36 3.98
N PHE A 320 4.68 0.57 5.06
CA PHE A 320 3.43 -0.07 5.41
C PHE A 320 2.73 0.80 6.45
N HIS A 321 1.68 1.51 6.04
CA HIS A 321 0.98 2.48 6.89
C HIS A 321 0.53 1.87 8.24
N ARG A 322 0.12 0.60 8.23
CA ARG A 322 -0.35 -0.14 9.42
C ARG A 322 0.76 -0.47 10.41
N GLU A 323 1.98 -0.66 9.94
CA GLU A 323 3.10 -1.06 10.79
C GLU A 323 3.89 0.14 11.30
N GLY A 324 3.93 1.24 10.54
CA GLY A 324 4.63 2.46 10.92
C GLY A 324 6.15 2.32 10.89
N ARG A 325 6.68 1.53 9.94
CA ARG A 325 8.11 1.34 9.68
C ARG A 325 8.39 1.54 8.18
N ILE A 326 9.60 1.98 7.86
CA ILE A 326 10.11 1.93 6.48
C ILE A 326 10.97 0.67 6.37
N PHE A 327 10.60 -0.21 5.45
CA PHE A 327 11.37 -1.41 5.13
C PHE A 327 12.24 -1.15 3.91
N VAL A 328 13.46 -1.66 3.95
CA VAL A 328 14.43 -1.57 2.87
C VAL A 328 14.72 -2.99 2.41
N GLU A 329 14.39 -3.25 1.16
CA GLU A 329 14.67 -4.50 0.48
C GLU A 329 15.94 -4.31 -0.34
N SER A 330 17.00 -5.02 0.01
CA SER A 330 18.24 -5.00 -0.74
C SER A 330 18.15 -5.94 -1.94
N GLU A 331 18.32 -5.38 -3.15
CA GLU A 331 18.24 -6.14 -4.40
C GLU A 331 19.43 -7.10 -4.55
N ASP A 332 20.62 -6.70 -4.06
CA ASP A 332 21.84 -7.50 -4.19
C ASP A 332 21.92 -8.65 -3.17
N ALA A 333 21.46 -8.40 -1.93
CA ALA A 333 21.58 -9.36 -0.83
C ALA A 333 20.29 -10.16 -0.58
N ASN A 334 19.20 -9.86 -1.31
CA ASN A 334 17.85 -10.37 -1.04
C ASN A 334 17.47 -10.26 0.46
N SER A 335 17.99 -9.24 1.13
CA SER A 335 17.91 -9.06 2.57
C SER A 335 17.01 -7.89 2.92
N TRP A 336 16.28 -8.02 4.02
CA TRP A 336 15.40 -6.97 4.52
C TRP A 336 16.06 -6.25 5.70
N SER A 337 15.77 -4.95 5.81
CA SER A 337 16.13 -4.11 6.94
C SER A 337 15.05 -3.04 7.14
N PHE A 338 15.06 -2.29 8.24
CA PHE A 338 14.03 -1.28 8.50
C PHE A 338 14.52 -0.07 9.31
N TYR A 339 13.81 1.03 9.13
CA TYR A 339 13.87 2.21 9.98
C TYR A 339 12.58 2.31 10.82
N SER A 340 12.74 2.66 12.09
CA SER A 340 11.64 2.67 13.06
C SER A 340 11.53 3.96 13.86
N SER A 341 12.60 4.75 13.95
CA SER A 341 12.60 5.99 14.71
C SER A 341 12.44 7.22 13.80
N LYS A 342 11.85 8.29 14.35
CA LYS A 342 11.76 9.58 13.65
C LYS A 342 13.16 10.13 13.33
N LYS A 343 14.11 9.94 14.25
CA LYS A 343 15.50 10.39 14.08
C LYS A 343 16.17 9.72 12.87
N GLU A 344 15.99 8.41 12.72
CA GLU A 344 16.45 7.67 11.54
C GLU A 344 15.79 8.16 10.25
N LEU A 345 14.52 8.55 10.29
CA LEU A 345 13.82 9.11 9.13
C LEU A 345 14.43 10.47 8.72
N ASP A 346 14.70 11.33 9.69
CA ASP A 346 15.32 12.65 9.46
C ASP A 346 16.72 12.48 8.85
N GLU A 347 17.55 11.61 9.45
CA GLU A 347 18.89 11.26 8.96
C GLU A 347 18.85 10.63 7.56
N LEU A 348 17.86 9.76 7.29
CA LEU A 348 17.67 9.16 5.99
C LEU A 348 17.38 10.22 4.94
N GLN A 349 16.43 11.12 5.22
CA GLN A 349 16.04 12.19 4.29
C GLN A 349 17.20 13.14 3.96
N GLU A 350 18.04 13.45 4.96
CA GLU A 350 19.22 14.29 4.79
C GLU A 350 20.33 13.61 3.98
N SER A 351 20.50 12.29 4.11
CA SER A 351 21.53 11.51 3.39
C SER A 351 21.24 11.28 1.90
N LEU A 352 20.00 11.51 1.44
CA LEU A 352 19.61 11.26 0.04
C LEU A 352 20.10 12.37 -0.90
N ASN A 353 20.79 11.98 -1.98
CA ASN A 353 21.34 12.92 -2.94
C ASN A 353 20.23 13.58 -3.80
N PRO A 354 20.04 14.91 -3.74
CA PRO A 354 19.05 15.60 -4.55
C PRO A 354 19.42 15.68 -6.04
N LYS A 355 20.66 15.36 -6.42
CA LYS A 355 21.11 15.37 -7.82
C LYS A 355 20.72 14.09 -8.57
N GLY A 356 20.77 12.95 -7.88
CA GLY A 356 20.40 11.64 -8.45
C GLY A 356 18.92 11.60 -8.79
N ALA A 357 18.55 11.11 -9.97
CA ALA A 357 17.16 11.02 -10.39
C ALA A 357 16.35 10.05 -9.52
N ARG A 358 16.95 8.97 -9.01
CA ARG A 358 16.26 7.98 -8.16
C ARG A 358 16.23 8.45 -6.71
N GLU A 359 17.38 8.87 -6.18
CA GLU A 359 17.45 9.39 -4.80
C GLU A 359 16.62 10.67 -4.61
N LYS A 360 16.58 11.56 -5.60
CA LYS A 360 15.67 12.71 -5.58
C LYS A 360 14.21 12.26 -5.58
N ALA A 361 13.83 11.32 -6.44
CA ALA A 361 12.46 10.84 -6.48
C ALA A 361 12.04 10.19 -5.14
N LEU A 362 12.93 9.40 -4.53
CA LEU A 362 12.73 8.82 -3.20
C LEU A 362 12.60 9.92 -2.14
N ARG A 363 13.49 10.92 -2.15
CA ARG A 363 13.45 12.05 -1.23
C ARG A 363 12.15 12.84 -1.36
N ASP A 364 11.73 13.19 -2.58
CA ASP A 364 10.50 13.92 -2.85
C ASP A 364 9.27 13.14 -2.33
N GLN A 365 9.27 11.80 -2.46
CA GLN A 365 8.20 10.95 -1.92
C GLN A 365 8.24 10.89 -0.39
N ILE A 366 9.42 10.76 0.23
CA ILE A 366 9.57 10.78 1.68
C ILE A 366 9.14 12.14 2.23
N GLU A 367 9.55 13.25 1.62
CA GLU A 367 9.17 14.60 2.03
C GLU A 367 7.65 14.81 1.94
N SER A 368 7.03 14.38 0.83
CA SER A 368 5.57 14.46 0.66
C SER A 368 4.79 13.61 1.67
N THR A 369 5.39 12.51 2.17
CA THR A 369 4.73 11.58 3.09
C THR A 369 5.27 11.71 4.52
N TYR A 370 6.17 12.64 4.78
CA TYR A 370 6.96 12.74 6.01
C TYR A 370 6.08 12.83 7.25
N THR A 371 5.08 13.71 7.23
CA THR A 371 4.14 13.90 8.36
C THR A 371 3.39 12.61 8.69
N ARG A 372 3.01 11.84 7.67
CA ARG A 372 2.33 10.55 7.80
C ARG A 372 3.27 9.48 8.37
N ILE A 373 4.47 9.35 7.81
CA ILE A 373 5.47 8.38 8.29
C ILE A 373 5.86 8.69 9.74
N SER A 374 6.15 9.95 10.04
CA SER A 374 6.56 10.42 11.37
C SER A 374 5.47 10.16 12.43
N THR A 375 4.21 10.48 12.12
CA THR A 375 3.09 10.21 13.04
C THR A 375 2.84 8.71 13.23
N SER A 376 2.92 7.90 12.17
CA SER A 376 2.81 6.44 12.27
C SER A 376 3.94 5.82 13.09
N MET A 377 5.20 6.26 12.91
CA MET A 377 6.36 5.81 13.71
C MET A 377 6.20 6.16 15.20
N GLN A 378 5.76 7.38 15.51
CA GLN A 378 5.51 7.81 16.89
C GLN A 378 4.37 7.04 17.53
N LYS A 379 3.27 6.80 16.80
CA LYS A 379 2.15 5.99 17.27
C LYS A 379 2.62 4.57 17.58
N ARG A 380 3.34 3.94 16.65
CA ARG A 380 3.93 2.61 16.85
C ARG A 380 4.79 2.55 18.10
N SER A 381 5.70 3.51 18.29
CA SER A 381 6.59 3.54 19.46
C SER A 381 5.80 3.54 20.78
N LYS A 382 4.72 4.32 20.86
CA LYS A 382 3.79 4.32 22.00
C LYS A 382 3.05 3.00 22.16
N ASP A 383 2.54 2.43 21.07
CA ASP A 383 1.80 1.16 21.08
C ASP A 383 2.70 0.00 21.56
N VAL A 384 3.96 -0.03 21.12
CA VAL A 384 4.97 -1.01 21.57
C VAL A 384 5.26 -0.84 23.05
N ALA A 385 5.50 0.38 23.53
CA ALA A 385 5.74 0.65 24.95
C ALA A 385 4.54 0.25 25.82
N GLN A 386 3.32 0.55 25.37
CA GLN A 386 2.08 0.17 26.07
C GLN A 386 1.92 -1.35 26.12
N ARG A 387 2.22 -2.06 25.03
CA ARG A 387 2.14 -3.53 24.98
C ARG A 387 3.14 -4.16 25.94
N ILE A 388 4.40 -3.71 25.96
CA ILE A 388 5.42 -4.18 26.90
C ILE A 388 4.96 -3.96 28.35
N ALA A 389 4.47 -2.75 28.67
CA ALA A 389 3.97 -2.44 30.00
C ALA A 389 2.78 -3.32 30.42
N LEU A 390 1.87 -3.62 29.49
CA LEU A 390 0.73 -4.52 29.73
C LEU A 390 1.20 -5.95 30.02
N GLU A 391 2.17 -6.44 29.25
CA GLU A 391 2.72 -7.79 29.37
C GLU A 391 3.48 -7.95 30.70
N GLU A 392 4.31 -6.98 31.07
CA GLU A 392 4.93 -6.92 32.40
C GLU A 392 3.90 -6.89 33.53
N ALA A 393 2.84 -6.09 33.40
CA ALA A 393 1.76 -6.02 34.40
C ALA A 393 0.96 -7.33 34.50
N ASN A 394 0.85 -8.09 33.40
CA ASN A 394 0.24 -9.41 33.40
C ASN A 394 1.12 -10.41 34.17
N ILE A 395 2.43 -10.44 33.89
CA ILE A 395 3.41 -11.29 34.58
C ILE A 395 3.45 -10.97 36.09
N ARG A 396 3.51 -9.69 36.47
CA ARG A 396 3.51 -9.29 37.89
C ARG A 396 2.24 -9.73 38.62
N ARG A 397 1.07 -9.66 37.96
CA ARG A 397 -0.20 -10.14 38.53
C ARG A 397 -0.23 -11.65 38.67
N SER A 398 0.23 -12.39 37.66
CA SER A 398 0.26 -13.85 37.68
C SER A 398 1.18 -14.38 38.79
N LEU A 399 2.35 -13.75 38.98
CA LEU A 399 3.27 -14.04 40.08
C LEU A 399 2.65 -13.76 41.45
N ARG A 400 1.91 -12.65 41.62
CA ARG A 400 1.24 -12.32 42.88
C ARG A 400 0.12 -13.30 43.23
N VAL A 401 -0.62 -13.76 42.22
CA VAL A 401 -1.78 -14.65 42.40
C VAL A 401 -1.39 -16.14 42.32
N GLN A 402 -0.11 -16.45 42.06
CA GLN A 402 0.38 -17.81 41.84
C GLN A 402 -0.44 -18.57 40.78
N SER A 403 -0.76 -17.88 39.69
CA SER A 403 -1.50 -18.44 38.56
C SER A 403 -0.71 -18.27 37.26
N ALA A 404 -1.07 -19.04 36.24
CA ALA A 404 -0.48 -18.88 34.92
C ALA A 404 -0.81 -17.49 34.34
N PRO A 405 0.13 -16.82 33.63
CA PRO A 405 -0.17 -15.58 32.93
C PRO A 405 -1.34 -15.78 31.97
N ARG A 406 -2.22 -14.77 31.87
CA ARG A 406 -3.29 -14.83 30.87
C ARG A 406 -2.66 -14.78 29.46
N PRO A 407 -3.17 -15.56 28.50
CA PRO A 407 -2.69 -15.46 27.12
C PRO A 407 -2.92 -14.04 26.58
N THR A 408 -1.93 -13.52 25.85
CA THR A 408 -1.94 -12.18 25.24
C THR A 408 -1.43 -12.24 23.80
N GLY A 409 -1.71 -11.19 23.01
CA GLY A 409 -1.28 -11.11 21.61
C GLY A 409 -1.86 -12.24 20.76
N PHE A 410 -1.03 -12.88 19.95
CA PHE A 410 -1.42 -13.96 19.05
C PHE A 410 -2.08 -15.16 19.74
N LEU A 411 -1.71 -15.49 20.99
CA LEU A 411 -2.32 -16.60 21.75
C LEU A 411 -3.75 -16.32 22.19
N ALA A 412 -4.11 -15.04 22.30
CA ALA A 412 -5.46 -14.59 22.62
C ALA A 412 -6.22 -14.10 21.39
N TYR A 413 -5.72 -14.40 20.19
CA TYR A 413 -6.36 -13.97 18.95
C TYR A 413 -7.72 -14.65 18.78
N VAL A 414 -8.74 -13.83 18.51
CA VAL A 414 -10.10 -14.25 18.21
C VAL A 414 -10.57 -13.51 16.97
N ASN A 415 -11.03 -14.26 15.96
CA ASN A 415 -11.57 -13.69 14.74
C ASN A 415 -12.99 -13.13 15.00
N LYS A 416 -13.10 -11.80 15.09
CA LYS A 416 -14.35 -11.05 15.30
C LYS A 416 -15.17 -10.86 14.04
N ASN A 417 -14.56 -11.09 12.87
CA ASN A 417 -15.19 -10.83 11.57
C ASN A 417 -15.88 -12.06 10.98
N ARG A 418 -15.80 -13.21 11.67
CA ARG A 418 -16.46 -14.44 11.25
C ARG A 418 -17.97 -14.23 11.31
N THR A 419 -18.62 -14.25 10.15
CA THR A 419 -20.08 -14.32 10.09
C THR A 419 -20.53 -15.70 10.55
N ALA A 420 -21.50 -15.74 11.46
CA ALA A 420 -22.10 -16.98 12.00
C ALA A 420 -22.76 -17.83 10.92
#